data_AF-A0A846Z418-F1
#
_entry.id   AF-A0A846Z418-F1
#
_cell.length_a   1.000
_cell.length_b   1.000
_cell.length_c   1.000
_cell.angle_alpha   90.00
_cell.angle_beta   90.00
_cell.angle_gamma   90.00
#
_symmetry.space_group_name_H-M   'P 1'
#
loop_
_entity.id
_entity.type
_entity.pdbx_description
1 polymer ?
#
loop_
_entity_poly.entity_id
_entity_poly.type
_entity_poly.pdbx_seq_one_letter_code
_entity_poly.pdbx_strand_id
1 'polypeptide(L)'
;MRFGLFYEHQLPRPWSDGQELRLYQDALDQAEIADRVGFDCVWAVEHHFLEEYSHSSAPEVFLAAASQRTKRIRLGHGIVQLPPAVNHPARVAERIATLDLVSNGRVDFGTGESSSSAELGGFGVRRAEKRGQWQDAVDAITRMFVEEPFAGWSSEYLRMPPRNVLPKTVQKPHPPLWVACSRRETIQFAARNGIGALSFSFVEPEDAGKWVDEYYRIIASDECVPAGFAVNPNVTVVLPMMLHEDEATAIDRGIDGAHFFAFALAHYYGPTPHDPGRTNVWEEFQERRESRGFSREQIIANAETLNVNVGSLRGAVGTPAQVIDLIQRYESVGVDQISFVLQSGPNKHEHICESLELFGTAVLPHFTEGREEREAAKAERLAPAVEAALARRDPARKAPSGYRIDEDAEVARASRSRRPLGVEVRAAGRRRFRQGFYNLVHGRTDEQIERRFGPSAQRLFFAGMARAFDPSAAGGFTGELEFQLTRTTWTLVIGENRARAHPGPASDPSLALIVKTADFLRILAGDANPATLLMDGDLELRGDFDLAPRLSEMFGGPSPY
;
A
#
# COMPACT_ATOMS: atom_id res chain seq x y z
N MET A 1 -8.99 23.43 -5.54
CA MET A 1 -8.22 22.20 -5.79
C MET A 1 -6.74 22.48 -5.65
N ARG A 2 -5.96 21.63 -4.98
CA ARG A 2 -4.48 21.66 -4.94
C ARG A 2 -3.88 20.71 -5.97
N PHE A 3 -2.66 21.00 -6.45
CA PHE A 3 -1.99 20.20 -7.47
C PHE A 3 -0.61 19.74 -7.04
N GLY A 4 -0.30 18.48 -7.32
CA GLY A 4 1.00 17.89 -7.01
C GLY A 4 1.67 17.19 -8.18
N LEU A 5 2.97 16.94 -8.05
CA LEU A 5 3.69 15.96 -8.87
C LEU A 5 3.98 14.71 -8.06
N PHE A 6 4.08 13.58 -8.74
CA PHE A 6 4.31 12.28 -8.14
C PHE A 6 5.41 11.53 -8.87
N TYR A 7 6.52 11.27 -8.17
CA TYR A 7 7.73 10.67 -8.72
C TYR A 7 7.95 9.25 -8.26
N GLU A 8 7.89 8.35 -9.23
CA GLU A 8 8.33 6.96 -9.11
C GLU A 8 9.85 6.82 -9.34
N HIS A 9 10.48 7.78 -10.04
CA HIS A 9 11.78 7.56 -10.66
C HIS A 9 11.76 6.28 -11.52
N GLN A 10 10.74 6.18 -12.40
CA GLN A 10 10.55 5.03 -13.27
C GLN A 10 11.54 5.06 -14.43
N LEU A 11 12.19 3.92 -14.72
CA LEU A 11 13.23 3.82 -15.74
C LEU A 11 13.15 2.48 -16.51
N PRO A 12 12.42 2.41 -17.63
CA PRO A 12 12.36 1.20 -18.44
C PRO A 12 13.72 0.83 -19.06
N ARG A 13 13.92 -0.45 -19.36
CA ARG A 13 15.08 -0.94 -20.12
C ARG A 13 14.99 -0.58 -21.61
N PRO A 14 16.11 -0.56 -22.35
CA PRO A 14 17.47 -0.90 -21.92
C PRO A 14 18.14 0.21 -21.12
N TRP A 15 18.96 -0.19 -20.14
CA TRP A 15 19.76 0.73 -19.35
C TRP A 15 21.14 0.96 -19.96
N SER A 16 21.63 2.20 -19.86
CA SER A 16 22.93 2.67 -20.31
C SER A 16 23.54 3.61 -19.28
N ASP A 17 24.87 3.73 -19.32
CA ASP A 17 25.63 4.53 -18.37
C ASP A 17 25.06 5.96 -18.22
N GLY A 18 24.84 6.35 -16.96
CA GLY A 18 24.35 7.68 -16.59
C GLY A 18 22.84 7.91 -16.75
N GLN A 19 22.04 6.91 -17.15
CA GLN A 19 20.58 7.11 -17.23
C GLN A 19 19.91 7.35 -15.88
N GLU A 20 20.30 6.64 -14.82
CA GLU A 20 19.78 6.91 -13.48
C GLU A 20 20.18 8.31 -13.01
N LEU A 21 21.43 8.74 -13.27
CA LEU A 21 21.85 10.11 -12.97
C LEU A 21 20.95 11.13 -13.68
N ARG A 22 20.73 10.96 -14.98
CA ARG A 22 19.84 11.85 -15.76
C ARG A 22 18.42 11.85 -15.20
N LEU A 23 17.85 10.67 -14.91
CA LEU A 23 16.52 10.53 -14.32
C LEU A 23 16.33 11.39 -13.05
N TYR A 24 17.31 11.36 -12.15
CA TYR A 24 17.27 12.14 -10.92
C TYR A 24 17.48 13.64 -11.16
N GLN A 25 18.40 14.04 -12.06
CA GLN A 25 18.60 15.46 -12.40
C GLN A 25 17.36 16.04 -13.09
N ASP A 26 16.79 15.31 -14.04
CA ASP A 26 15.58 15.66 -14.76
C ASP A 26 14.39 15.83 -13.80
N ALA A 27 14.23 14.93 -12.81
CA ALA A 27 13.19 15.05 -11.78
C ALA A 27 13.36 16.32 -10.93
N LEU A 28 14.59 16.68 -10.58
CA LEU A 28 14.87 17.90 -9.83
C LEU A 28 14.58 19.17 -10.66
N ASP A 29 14.92 19.17 -11.95
CA ASP A 29 14.62 20.27 -12.87
C ASP A 29 13.09 20.44 -13.03
N GLN A 30 12.37 19.33 -13.18
CA GLN A 30 10.90 19.33 -13.24
C GLN A 30 10.27 19.84 -11.94
N ALA A 31 10.81 19.49 -10.77
CA ALA A 31 10.35 20.01 -9.48
C ALA A 31 10.56 21.54 -9.36
N GLU A 32 11.65 22.09 -9.93
CA GLU A 32 11.85 23.55 -10.01
C GLU A 32 10.82 24.23 -10.90
N ILE A 33 10.51 23.63 -12.06
CA ILE A 33 9.46 24.13 -12.95
C ILE A 33 8.12 24.11 -12.22
N ALA A 34 7.80 23.00 -11.56
CA ALA A 34 6.56 22.84 -10.80
C ALA A 34 6.40 23.93 -9.71
N ASP A 35 7.46 24.17 -8.93
CA ASP A 35 7.49 25.24 -7.93
C ASP A 35 7.31 26.63 -8.56
N ARG A 36 7.97 26.89 -9.70
CA ARG A 36 7.88 28.15 -10.43
C ARG A 36 6.47 28.42 -10.93
N VAL A 37 5.84 27.43 -11.57
CA VAL A 37 4.55 27.57 -12.24
C VAL A 37 3.35 27.47 -11.30
N GLY A 38 3.55 26.98 -10.06
CA GLY A 38 2.55 27.08 -8.99
C GLY A 38 1.93 25.76 -8.54
N PHE A 39 2.62 24.63 -8.73
CA PHE A 39 2.24 23.38 -8.07
C PHE A 39 2.44 23.48 -6.56
N ASP A 40 1.57 22.81 -5.81
CA ASP A 40 1.49 22.89 -4.35
C ASP A 40 2.40 21.86 -3.65
N CYS A 41 2.66 20.70 -4.27
CA CYS A 41 3.54 19.69 -3.68
C CYS A 41 4.28 18.80 -4.70
N VAL A 42 5.38 18.20 -4.27
CA VAL A 42 6.08 17.10 -4.95
C VAL A 42 6.12 15.90 -4.02
N TRP A 43 5.63 14.76 -4.51
CA TRP A 43 5.69 13.48 -3.81
C TRP A 43 6.79 12.61 -4.42
N ALA A 44 7.61 11.99 -3.56
CA ALA A 44 8.58 10.98 -3.97
C ALA A 44 8.31 9.66 -3.24
N VAL A 45 8.20 8.57 -3.99
CA VAL A 45 7.93 7.24 -3.45
C VAL A 45 9.16 6.60 -2.80
N GLU A 46 8.93 5.57 -1.99
CA GLU A 46 9.96 4.65 -1.51
C GLU A 46 9.68 3.25 -2.07
N HIS A 47 10.56 2.78 -2.97
CA HIS A 47 10.55 1.43 -3.50
C HIS A 47 11.92 0.76 -3.48
N HIS A 48 11.90 -0.57 -3.32
CA HIS A 48 13.11 -1.39 -3.25
C HIS A 48 13.02 -2.59 -4.19
N PHE A 49 14.08 -2.87 -4.93
CA PHE A 49 14.21 -4.07 -5.78
C PHE A 49 13.21 -4.18 -6.95
N LEU A 50 12.43 -3.13 -7.25
CA LEU A 50 11.42 -3.12 -8.31
C LEU A 50 12.02 -2.61 -9.63
N GLU A 51 12.86 -3.44 -10.27
CA GLU A 51 13.51 -3.14 -11.56
C GLU A 51 12.52 -2.55 -12.58
N GLU A 52 12.91 -1.46 -13.24
CA GLU A 52 12.12 -0.72 -14.24
C GLU A 52 10.83 -0.05 -13.74
N TYR A 53 10.28 -0.44 -12.60
CA TYR A 53 9.11 0.20 -12.01
C TYR A 53 9.48 1.44 -11.21
N SER A 54 10.46 1.35 -10.30
CA SER A 54 10.88 2.48 -9.49
C SER A 54 12.33 2.34 -9.02
N HIS A 55 13.11 3.40 -9.28
CA HIS A 55 14.49 3.53 -8.81
C HIS A 55 14.56 4.50 -7.60
N SER A 56 13.44 4.75 -6.94
CA SER A 56 13.29 5.70 -5.83
C SER A 56 13.39 5.02 -4.46
N SER A 57 14.59 4.65 -4.03
CA SER A 57 14.81 3.94 -2.75
C SER A 57 15.10 4.84 -1.55
N ALA A 58 15.52 6.08 -1.80
CA ALA A 58 15.89 7.06 -0.77
C ALA A 58 15.21 8.42 -1.02
N PRO A 59 13.86 8.50 -0.99
CA PRO A 59 13.13 9.72 -1.30
C PRO A 59 13.54 10.90 -0.41
N GLU A 60 13.95 10.69 0.84
CA GLU A 60 14.43 11.76 1.71
C GLU A 60 15.65 12.51 1.13
N VAL A 61 16.51 11.83 0.37
CA VAL A 61 17.70 12.43 -0.24
C VAL A 61 17.28 13.31 -1.42
N PHE A 62 16.41 12.77 -2.28
CA PHE A 62 15.84 13.52 -3.39
C PHE A 62 15.06 14.75 -2.90
N LEU A 63 14.17 14.56 -1.92
CA LEU A 63 13.37 15.65 -1.35
C LEU A 63 14.23 16.69 -0.64
N ALA A 64 15.33 16.30 0.01
CA ALA A 64 16.29 17.24 0.56
C ALA A 64 16.95 18.09 -0.53
N ALA A 65 17.34 17.50 -1.66
CA ALA A 65 17.86 18.26 -2.80
C ALA A 65 16.79 19.18 -3.41
N ALA A 66 15.58 18.66 -3.64
CA ALA A 66 14.45 19.44 -4.14
C ALA A 66 14.10 20.62 -3.21
N SER A 67 14.25 20.43 -1.89
CA SER A 67 14.01 21.50 -0.90
C SER A 67 14.90 22.72 -1.11
N GLN A 68 16.13 22.53 -1.58
CA GLN A 68 17.09 23.62 -1.78
C GLN A 68 16.92 24.30 -3.14
N ARG A 69 16.39 23.57 -4.11
CA ARG A 69 16.07 24.02 -5.46
C ARG A 69 14.75 24.79 -5.55
N THR A 70 13.83 24.53 -4.63
CA THR A 70 12.46 25.10 -4.60
C THR A 70 12.24 26.08 -3.46
N LYS A 71 11.19 26.90 -3.54
CA LYS A 71 10.86 27.94 -2.55
C LYS A 71 9.53 27.74 -1.85
N ARG A 72 8.49 27.26 -2.54
CA ARG A 72 7.11 27.22 -2.02
C ARG A 72 6.57 25.80 -1.93
N ILE A 73 6.84 24.98 -2.94
CA ILE A 73 6.26 23.65 -3.10
C ILE A 73 6.52 22.78 -1.86
N ARG A 74 5.50 22.05 -1.42
CA ARG A 74 5.62 21.09 -0.31
C ARG A 74 6.34 19.82 -0.76
N LEU A 75 6.98 19.14 0.19
CA LEU A 75 7.85 17.99 -0.03
C LEU A 75 7.26 16.76 0.65
N GLY A 76 6.55 15.97 -0.13
CA GLY A 76 5.82 14.81 0.33
C GLY A 76 6.59 13.51 0.18
N HIS A 77 6.61 12.72 1.25
CA HIS A 77 6.91 11.29 1.11
C HIS A 77 5.67 10.57 0.59
N GLY A 78 5.74 9.95 -0.59
CA GLY A 78 4.64 9.23 -1.24
C GLY A 78 4.88 7.74 -1.38
N ILE A 79 5.52 7.01 -0.47
CA ILE A 79 5.38 7.11 0.98
C ILE A 79 6.68 6.71 1.69
N VAL A 80 6.71 6.78 3.02
CA VAL A 80 7.68 6.04 3.84
C VAL A 80 7.14 4.66 4.21
N GLN A 81 7.88 3.59 3.92
CA GLN A 81 7.53 2.23 4.33
C GLN A 81 7.81 2.04 5.83
N LEU A 82 6.76 1.97 6.66
CA LEU A 82 6.88 1.94 8.12
C LEU A 82 7.21 0.59 8.80
N PRO A 83 7.17 -0.59 8.15
CA PRO A 83 7.64 -1.82 8.80
C PRO A 83 9.08 -1.63 9.36
N PRO A 84 9.33 -1.88 10.67
CA PRO A 84 10.61 -1.57 11.30
C PRO A 84 11.83 -2.28 10.71
N ALA A 85 11.64 -3.40 10.01
CA ALA A 85 12.70 -4.10 9.29
C ALA A 85 13.16 -3.35 8.03
N VAL A 86 12.31 -2.50 7.46
CA VAL A 86 12.64 -1.60 6.35
C VAL A 86 13.20 -0.30 6.92
N ASN A 87 12.41 0.40 7.74
CA ASN A 87 12.78 1.67 8.35
C ASN A 87 12.51 1.67 9.86
N HIS A 88 13.57 1.77 10.67
CA HIS A 88 13.40 1.88 12.11
C HIS A 88 12.64 3.18 12.48
N PRO A 89 11.55 3.12 13.29
CA PRO A 89 10.70 4.28 13.61
C PRO A 89 11.45 5.54 14.09
N ALA A 90 12.46 5.38 14.96
CA ALA A 90 13.30 6.51 15.37
C ALA A 90 14.02 7.18 14.19
N ARG A 91 14.58 6.40 13.25
CA ARG A 91 15.25 6.95 12.05
C ARG A 91 14.27 7.67 11.14
N VAL A 92 13.03 7.18 11.06
CA VAL A 92 11.96 7.87 10.33
C VAL A 92 11.67 9.22 10.96
N ALA A 93 11.44 9.28 12.28
CA ALA A 93 11.20 10.54 12.98
C ALA A 93 12.37 11.54 12.79
N GLU A 94 13.62 11.08 12.92
CA GLU A 94 14.82 11.91 12.74
C GLU A 94 14.91 12.49 11.33
N ARG A 95 14.74 11.68 10.27
CA ARG A 95 14.87 12.16 8.89
C ARG A 95 13.73 13.06 8.47
N ILE A 96 12.49 12.78 8.91
CA ILE A 96 11.34 13.64 8.65
C ILE A 96 11.51 14.99 9.35
N ALA A 97 11.91 15.01 10.63
CA ALA A 97 12.18 16.25 11.35
C ALA A 97 13.34 17.05 10.75
N THR A 98 14.39 16.36 10.29
CA THR A 98 15.53 17.00 9.64
C THR A 98 15.13 17.63 8.32
N LEU A 99 14.39 16.91 7.46
CA LEU A 99 13.88 17.45 6.21
C LEU A 99 12.91 18.62 6.46
N ASP A 100 12.10 18.54 7.51
CA ASP A 100 11.18 19.62 7.90
C ASP A 100 11.95 20.90 8.27
N LEU A 101 13.06 20.78 9.00
CA LEU A 101 13.94 21.90 9.31
C LEU A 101 14.64 22.45 8.07
N VAL A 102 15.24 21.57 7.25
CA VAL A 102 15.99 21.95 6.05
C VAL A 102 15.09 22.62 5.00
N SER A 103 13.81 22.22 4.94
CA SER A 103 12.82 22.79 4.03
C SER A 103 12.05 23.98 4.59
N ASN A 104 12.28 24.35 5.86
CA ASN A 104 11.55 25.39 6.59
C ASN A 104 10.03 25.10 6.68
N GLY A 105 9.68 23.89 7.12
CA GLY A 105 8.30 23.52 7.46
C GLY A 105 7.44 23.05 6.28
N ARG A 106 8.05 22.56 5.19
CA ARG A 106 7.33 22.21 3.96
C ARG A 106 7.06 20.71 3.79
N VAL A 107 7.30 19.88 4.80
CA VAL A 107 7.18 18.42 4.66
C VAL A 107 5.74 17.94 4.78
N ASP A 108 5.36 16.98 3.92
CA ASP A 108 4.20 16.11 4.12
C ASP A 108 4.67 14.68 4.40
N PHE A 109 4.23 14.11 5.52
CA PHE A 109 4.67 12.80 5.97
C PHE A 109 3.69 11.72 5.53
N GLY A 110 3.81 11.28 4.28
CA GLY A 110 3.08 10.12 3.80
C GLY A 110 3.73 8.81 4.19
N THR A 111 2.88 7.86 4.56
CA THR A 111 3.25 6.59 5.18
C THR A 111 2.58 5.43 4.48
N GLY A 112 3.18 4.25 4.55
CA GLY A 112 2.61 3.05 3.97
C GLY A 112 3.11 1.79 4.63
N GLU A 113 2.32 0.74 4.51
CA GLU A 113 2.60 -0.56 5.10
C GLU A 113 3.51 -1.45 4.22
N SER A 114 3.92 -0.95 3.04
CA SER A 114 4.49 -1.75 1.95
C SER A 114 3.52 -2.82 1.43
N SER A 115 3.70 -3.28 0.20
CA SER A 115 2.74 -4.21 -0.41
C SER A 115 3.32 -5.14 -1.48
N SER A 116 4.48 -4.82 -2.10
CA SER A 116 5.07 -5.74 -3.06
C SER A 116 5.64 -6.95 -2.33
N SER A 117 5.39 -8.14 -2.86
CA SER A 117 6.00 -9.36 -2.33
C SER A 117 7.52 -9.35 -2.45
N ALA A 118 8.07 -8.68 -3.48
CA ALA A 118 9.50 -8.53 -3.68
C ALA A 118 10.14 -7.71 -2.56
N GLU A 119 9.56 -6.56 -2.21
CA GLU A 119 10.00 -5.68 -1.14
C GLU A 119 9.87 -6.34 0.24
N LEU A 120 8.65 -6.82 0.55
CA LEU A 120 8.36 -7.48 1.83
C LEU A 120 9.29 -8.69 2.05
N GLY A 121 9.51 -9.48 1.00
CA GLY A 121 10.42 -10.62 1.03
C GLY A 121 11.88 -10.20 1.26
N GLY A 122 12.34 -9.14 0.57
CA GLY A 122 13.70 -8.61 0.68
C GLY A 122 14.06 -8.15 2.09
N PHE A 123 13.12 -7.54 2.81
CA PHE A 123 13.31 -7.10 4.19
C PHE A 123 12.81 -8.09 5.25
N GLY A 124 12.28 -9.25 4.85
CA GLY A 124 11.77 -10.27 5.78
C GLY A 124 10.48 -9.87 6.52
N VAL A 125 9.71 -8.93 5.97
CA VAL A 125 8.42 -8.50 6.53
C VAL A 125 7.33 -9.50 6.14
N ARG A 126 6.60 -10.03 7.13
CA ARG A 126 5.48 -10.91 6.87
C ARG A 126 4.27 -10.10 6.43
N ARG A 127 3.68 -10.47 5.28
CA ARG A 127 2.50 -9.79 4.70
C ARG A 127 1.35 -9.61 5.70
N ALA A 128 1.06 -10.63 6.51
CA ALA A 128 -0.01 -10.59 7.52
C ALA A 128 0.26 -9.60 8.66
N GLU A 129 1.51 -9.18 8.89
CA GLU A 129 1.89 -8.34 10.04
C GLU A 129 2.14 -6.89 9.65
N LYS A 130 2.26 -6.59 8.35
CA LYS A 130 2.66 -5.27 7.87
C LYS A 130 1.72 -4.15 8.33
N ARG A 131 0.42 -4.43 8.42
CA ARG A 131 -0.59 -3.49 8.93
C ARG A 131 -0.39 -3.18 10.41
N GLY A 132 -0.17 -4.22 11.23
CA GLY A 132 0.10 -4.07 12.67
C GLY A 132 1.43 -3.34 12.92
N GLN A 133 2.47 -3.67 12.15
CA GLN A 133 3.76 -2.98 12.20
C GLN A 133 3.63 -1.50 11.83
N TRP A 134 2.86 -1.16 10.79
CA TRP A 134 2.58 0.23 10.43
C TRP A 134 1.85 0.98 11.54
N GLN A 135 0.80 0.39 12.13
CA GLN A 135 0.00 1.03 13.20
C GLN A 135 0.86 1.32 14.44
N ASP A 136 1.68 0.34 14.84
CA ASP A 136 2.60 0.47 15.96
C ASP A 136 3.69 1.52 15.69
N ALA A 137 4.24 1.53 14.48
CA ALA A 137 5.28 2.48 14.08
C ALA A 137 4.75 3.92 13.98
N VAL A 138 3.58 4.16 13.39
CA VAL A 138 3.06 5.53 13.22
C VAL A 138 2.72 6.18 14.57
N ASP A 139 2.18 5.43 15.53
CA ASP A 139 1.94 5.97 16.87
C ASP A 139 3.25 6.27 17.59
N ALA A 140 4.22 5.36 17.52
CA ALA A 140 5.55 5.59 18.07
C ALA A 140 6.21 6.85 17.46
N ILE A 141 6.17 7.01 16.14
CA ILE A 141 6.79 8.15 15.43
C ILE A 141 6.11 9.47 15.80
N THR A 142 4.77 9.52 15.80
CA THR A 142 4.06 10.77 16.12
C THR A 142 4.32 11.21 17.56
N ARG A 143 4.50 10.26 18.48
CA ARG A 143 4.96 10.50 19.86
C ARG A 143 6.41 10.96 19.92
N MET A 144 7.30 10.43 19.08
CA MET A 144 8.68 10.92 18.98
C MET A 144 8.75 12.40 18.57
N PHE A 145 7.78 12.91 17.81
CA PHE A 145 7.71 14.34 17.48
C PHE A 145 7.29 15.21 18.67
N VAL A 146 6.33 14.77 19.50
CA VAL A 146 5.73 15.63 20.54
C VAL A 146 6.22 15.37 21.97
N GLU A 147 6.70 14.17 22.28
CA GLU A 147 7.12 13.81 23.64
C GLU A 147 8.55 14.31 23.90
N GLU A 148 8.75 15.02 25.01
CA GLU A 148 10.03 15.55 25.46
C GLU A 148 10.18 15.35 26.99
N PRO A 149 10.92 14.32 27.46
CA PRO A 149 11.52 13.25 26.67
C PRO A 149 10.51 12.23 26.15
N PHE A 150 10.80 11.62 24.99
CA PHE A 150 10.03 10.48 24.51
C PHE A 150 10.07 9.34 25.53
N ALA A 151 8.87 8.85 25.88
CA ALA A 151 8.66 7.98 27.01
C ALA A 151 9.11 6.53 26.77
N GLY A 152 9.60 6.22 25.57
CA GLY A 152 9.92 4.88 25.12
C GLY A 152 8.71 4.19 24.48
N TRP A 153 8.96 3.00 23.94
CA TRP A 153 8.01 2.15 23.26
C TRP A 153 8.31 0.69 23.57
N SER A 154 7.27 -0.10 23.82
CA SER A 154 7.43 -1.54 24.04
C SER A 154 6.20 -2.26 23.54
N SER A 155 6.28 -2.76 22.32
CA SER A 155 5.26 -3.56 21.64
C SER A 155 5.84 -4.90 21.17
N GLU A 156 5.07 -5.63 20.37
CA GLU A 156 5.55 -6.81 19.65
C GLU A 156 6.58 -6.44 18.57
N TYR A 157 6.43 -5.28 17.91
CA TYR A 157 7.20 -4.91 16.73
C TYR A 157 8.36 -3.95 17.02
N LEU A 158 8.26 -3.14 18.07
CA LEU A 158 9.25 -2.13 18.42
C LEU A 158 9.52 -2.12 19.93
N ARG A 159 10.81 -2.11 20.29
CA ARG A 159 11.26 -1.88 21.67
C ARG A 159 12.32 -0.80 21.70
N MET A 160 12.00 0.32 22.32
CA MET A 160 12.88 1.47 22.46
C MET A 160 12.69 2.05 23.86
N PRO A 161 13.70 2.09 24.72
CA PRO A 161 13.54 2.66 26.05
C PRO A 161 13.47 4.21 25.97
N PRO A 162 13.05 4.89 27.06
CA PRO A 162 12.95 6.36 27.07
C PRO A 162 14.24 7.05 26.62
N ARG A 163 14.11 8.05 25.75
CA ARG A 163 15.19 8.90 25.22
C ARG A 163 14.59 9.95 24.29
N ASN A 164 15.22 11.10 24.15
CA ASN A 164 14.82 12.05 23.12
C ASN A 164 15.19 11.53 21.72
N VAL A 165 14.28 11.77 20.77
CA VAL A 165 14.55 11.64 19.33
C VAL A 165 14.73 13.06 18.80
N LEU A 166 15.87 13.31 18.17
CA LEU A 166 16.30 14.65 17.75
C LEU A 166 16.72 14.63 16.26
N PRO A 167 16.41 15.68 15.49
CA PRO A 167 15.80 16.94 15.91
C PRO A 167 14.26 16.87 16.00
N LYS A 168 13.63 17.98 16.39
CA LYS A 168 12.16 18.16 16.39
C LYS A 168 11.73 18.95 15.16
N THR A 169 10.49 18.73 14.72
CA THR A 169 9.91 19.40 13.55
C THR A 169 9.63 20.87 13.83
N VAL A 170 9.73 21.70 12.79
CA VAL A 170 9.22 23.07 12.76
C VAL A 170 7.70 23.03 12.81
N GLN A 171 7.09 22.21 11.94
CA GLN A 171 5.65 22.00 11.92
C GLN A 171 5.21 21.34 13.24
N LYS A 172 4.17 21.90 13.87
CA LYS A 172 3.57 21.40 15.11
C LYS A 172 2.14 20.90 14.86
N PRO A 173 1.70 19.83 15.54
CA PRO A 173 2.49 18.97 16.43
C PRO A 173 3.51 18.08 15.70
N HIS A 174 3.30 17.86 14.40
CA HIS A 174 4.18 17.19 13.45
C HIS A 174 3.76 17.57 12.02
N PRO A 175 4.55 17.26 10.98
CA PRO A 175 4.13 17.37 9.58
C PRO A 175 2.79 16.66 9.31
N PRO A 176 1.96 17.13 8.36
CA PRO A 176 0.70 16.47 8.01
C PRO A 176 0.91 15.01 7.64
N LEU A 177 0.09 14.13 8.21
CA LEU A 177 0.15 12.69 7.95
C LEU A 177 -0.66 12.34 6.71
N TRP A 178 -0.10 11.49 5.88
CA TRP A 178 -0.78 10.86 4.75
C TRP A 178 -0.59 9.34 4.78
N VAL A 179 -1.50 8.61 4.16
CA VAL A 179 -1.37 7.16 3.96
C VAL A 179 -1.72 6.80 2.53
N ALA A 180 -0.90 5.94 1.92
CA ALA A 180 -1.20 5.42 0.59
C ALA A 180 -2.50 4.61 0.59
N CYS A 181 -3.37 4.90 -0.37
CA CYS A 181 -4.63 4.22 -0.56
C CYS A 181 -4.73 3.68 -1.99
N SER A 182 -5.00 2.39 -2.15
CA SER A 182 -5.19 1.78 -3.48
C SER A 182 -6.62 1.26 -3.68
N ARG A 183 -7.43 1.26 -2.62
CA ARG A 183 -8.82 0.76 -2.59
C ARG A 183 -9.68 1.52 -1.60
N ARG A 184 -10.99 1.41 -1.74
CA ARG A 184 -11.99 2.05 -0.86
C ARG A 184 -11.73 1.76 0.63
N GLU A 185 -11.38 0.52 0.99
CA GLU A 185 -11.13 0.12 2.37
C GLU A 185 -9.92 0.84 2.96
N THR A 186 -8.92 1.15 2.14
CA THR A 186 -7.74 1.94 2.59
C THR A 186 -8.07 3.42 2.77
N ILE A 187 -9.03 3.97 2.01
CA ILE A 187 -9.53 5.34 2.21
C ILE A 187 -10.32 5.42 3.52
N GLN A 188 -11.20 4.44 3.78
CA GLN A 188 -11.91 4.34 5.06
C GLN A 188 -10.93 4.20 6.23
N PHE A 189 -9.87 3.41 6.06
CA PHE A 189 -8.80 3.29 7.04
C PHE A 189 -8.10 4.63 7.31
N ALA A 190 -7.79 5.41 6.27
CA ALA A 190 -7.22 6.75 6.42
C ALA A 190 -8.14 7.65 7.26
N ALA A 191 -9.44 7.67 6.94
CA ALA A 191 -10.45 8.43 7.69
C ALA A 191 -10.53 8.02 9.16
N ARG A 192 -10.59 6.71 9.45
CA ARG A 192 -10.63 6.18 10.83
C ARG A 192 -9.40 6.57 11.64
N ASN A 193 -8.27 6.82 10.99
CA ASN A 193 -7.02 7.23 11.64
C ASN A 193 -6.79 8.75 11.60
N GLY A 194 -7.73 9.54 11.05
CA GLY A 194 -7.58 10.99 10.90
C GLY A 194 -6.42 11.41 9.98
N ILE A 195 -6.09 10.58 8.99
CA ILE A 195 -4.94 10.76 8.09
C ILE A 195 -5.44 11.13 6.68
N GLY A 196 -4.65 11.92 5.95
CA GLY A 196 -4.93 12.24 4.55
C GLY A 196 -4.86 11.00 3.67
N ALA A 197 -5.83 10.82 2.78
CA ALA A 197 -5.85 9.70 1.84
C ALA A 197 -5.06 10.06 0.58
N LEU A 198 -3.89 9.43 0.39
CA LEU A 198 -3.10 9.56 -0.83
C LEU A 198 -3.50 8.43 -1.79
N SER A 199 -4.55 8.67 -2.59
CA SER A 199 -5.16 7.63 -3.42
C SER A 199 -4.50 7.48 -4.79
N PHE A 200 -4.02 6.27 -5.08
CA PHE A 200 -3.55 5.84 -6.39
C PHE A 200 -4.67 5.28 -7.28
N SER A 201 -5.93 5.60 -6.93
CA SER A 201 -7.06 4.99 -7.60
C SER A 201 -7.37 5.72 -8.91
N PHE A 202 -7.23 5.00 -10.03
CA PHE A 202 -7.77 5.35 -11.34
C PHE A 202 -9.30 5.17 -11.33
N VAL A 203 -9.99 5.97 -10.52
CA VAL A 203 -11.45 5.98 -10.45
C VAL A 203 -11.99 7.18 -11.20
N GLU A 204 -13.13 6.99 -11.84
CA GLU A 204 -13.90 8.11 -12.38
C GLU A 204 -14.25 9.13 -11.29
N PRO A 205 -14.36 10.42 -11.64
CA PRO A 205 -14.82 11.46 -10.71
C PRO A 205 -16.11 11.08 -9.98
N GLU A 206 -17.07 10.47 -10.66
CA GLU A 206 -18.37 10.11 -10.09
C GLU A 206 -18.28 9.02 -9.01
N ASP A 207 -17.33 8.09 -9.15
CA ASP A 207 -17.07 7.06 -8.14
C ASP A 207 -16.17 7.59 -7.01
N ALA A 208 -15.25 8.51 -7.31
CA ALA A 208 -14.46 9.22 -6.31
C ALA A 208 -15.35 9.96 -5.31
N GLY A 209 -16.45 10.59 -5.77
CA GLY A 209 -17.38 11.31 -4.89
C GLY A 209 -17.97 10.45 -3.77
N LYS A 210 -18.37 9.22 -4.07
CA LYS A 210 -18.88 8.28 -3.06
C LYS A 210 -17.84 7.98 -1.98
N TRP A 211 -16.57 7.89 -2.37
CA TRP A 211 -15.47 7.59 -1.46
C TRP A 211 -15.09 8.82 -0.63
N VAL A 212 -15.12 10.00 -1.22
CA VAL A 212 -14.92 11.29 -0.55
C VAL A 212 -16.00 11.51 0.52
N ASP A 213 -17.27 11.34 0.16
CA ASP A 213 -18.39 11.48 1.09
C ASP A 213 -18.26 10.52 2.28
N GLU A 214 -17.91 9.26 2.00
CA GLU A 214 -17.68 8.28 3.05
C GLU A 214 -16.47 8.62 3.92
N TYR A 215 -15.36 9.08 3.34
CA TYR A 215 -14.16 9.51 4.05
C TYR A 215 -14.50 10.62 5.06
N TYR A 216 -15.17 11.68 4.62
CA TYR A 216 -15.53 12.79 5.50
C TYR A 216 -16.59 12.42 6.53
N ARG A 217 -17.54 11.53 6.19
CA ARG A 217 -18.51 10.98 7.14
C ARG A 217 -17.84 10.20 8.27
N ILE A 218 -16.82 9.39 7.95
CA ILE A 218 -16.04 8.64 8.95
C ILE A 218 -15.21 9.59 9.82
N ILE A 219 -14.58 10.63 9.25
CA ILE A 219 -13.89 11.65 10.05
C ILE A 219 -14.84 12.32 11.04
N ALA A 220 -16.09 12.56 10.62
CA ALA A 220 -17.11 13.17 11.47
C ALA A 220 -17.76 12.21 12.49
N SER A 221 -17.51 10.90 12.41
CA SER A 221 -18.10 9.91 13.32
C SER A 221 -17.22 9.63 14.54
N ASP A 222 -17.70 8.77 15.42
CA ASP A 222 -16.96 8.23 16.56
C ASP A 222 -15.90 7.18 16.16
N GLU A 223 -15.94 6.68 14.91
CA GLU A 223 -14.93 5.75 14.38
C GLU A 223 -13.56 6.41 14.17
N CYS A 224 -13.49 7.74 14.04
CA CYS A 224 -12.23 8.44 13.84
C CYS A 224 -11.44 8.56 15.15
N VAL A 225 -10.36 7.80 15.28
CA VAL A 225 -9.37 7.88 16.36
C VAL A 225 -8.01 8.24 15.74
N PRO A 226 -7.57 9.50 15.85
CA PRO A 226 -6.37 9.97 15.17
C PRO A 226 -5.10 9.19 15.55
N ALA A 227 -4.36 8.74 14.55
CA ALA A 227 -3.06 8.09 14.73
C ALA A 227 -1.96 9.09 15.14
N GLY A 228 -2.12 10.36 14.77
CA GLY A 228 -1.24 11.46 15.16
C GLY A 228 -1.96 12.49 16.04
N PHE A 229 -1.22 13.53 16.43
CA PHE A 229 -1.72 14.62 17.29
C PHE A 229 -2.42 15.74 16.51
N ALA A 230 -2.60 15.56 15.21
CA ALA A 230 -3.40 16.41 14.33
C ALA A 230 -4.14 15.54 13.31
N VAL A 231 -5.33 15.98 12.89
CA VAL A 231 -6.09 15.36 11.80
C VAL A 231 -5.73 16.04 10.49
N ASN A 232 -5.48 15.25 9.44
CA ASN A 232 -5.31 15.74 8.08
C ASN A 232 -6.50 15.27 7.22
N PRO A 233 -7.57 16.08 7.07
CA PRO A 233 -8.78 15.68 6.37
C PRO A 233 -8.70 16.06 4.89
N ASN A 234 -7.85 15.37 4.14
CA ASN A 234 -7.64 15.63 2.70
C ASN A 234 -7.61 14.33 1.90
N VAL A 235 -8.26 14.34 0.73
CA VAL A 235 -8.26 13.25 -0.24
C VAL A 235 -7.54 13.70 -1.50
N THR A 236 -6.49 12.96 -1.86
CA THR A 236 -5.72 13.15 -3.09
C THR A 236 -6.01 12.03 -4.07
N VAL A 237 -6.17 12.35 -5.35
CA VAL A 237 -6.19 11.38 -6.47
C VAL A 237 -4.91 11.53 -7.30
N VAL A 238 -4.31 10.41 -7.71
CA VAL A 238 -3.13 10.38 -8.57
C VAL A 238 -3.52 10.01 -10.01
N LEU A 239 -3.13 10.82 -10.99
CA LEU A 239 -3.43 10.62 -12.41
C LEU A 239 -2.17 10.71 -13.28
N PRO A 240 -2.07 10.00 -14.41
CA PRO A 240 -1.07 10.33 -15.41
C PRO A 240 -1.38 11.70 -16.03
N MET A 241 -0.34 12.42 -16.47
CA MET A 241 -0.51 13.70 -17.17
C MET A 241 0.46 13.87 -18.34
N MET A 242 -0.06 14.39 -19.45
CA MET A 242 0.73 14.92 -20.56
C MET A 242 -0.15 15.90 -21.33
N LEU A 243 0.20 17.19 -21.30
CA LEU A 243 -0.54 18.24 -21.98
C LEU A 243 0.13 18.63 -23.29
N HIS A 244 -0.70 18.92 -24.28
CA HIS A 244 -0.30 19.58 -25.52
C HIS A 244 -1.52 20.29 -26.13
N GLU A 245 -1.32 21.37 -26.89
CA GLU A 245 -2.42 22.11 -27.54
C GLU A 245 -3.21 21.23 -28.54
N ASP A 246 -2.52 20.26 -29.14
CA ASP A 246 -3.09 19.21 -29.97
C ASP A 246 -3.19 17.88 -29.21
N GLU A 247 -4.41 17.32 -29.18
CA GLU A 247 -4.74 16.09 -28.45
C GLU A 247 -3.93 14.88 -28.94
N ALA A 248 -3.80 14.71 -30.26
CA ALA A 248 -3.11 13.56 -30.83
C ALA A 248 -1.64 13.53 -30.40
N THR A 249 -1.00 14.71 -30.35
CA THR A 249 0.36 14.88 -29.85
C THR A 249 0.45 14.59 -28.34
N ALA A 250 -0.51 15.02 -27.52
CA ALA A 250 -0.53 14.69 -26.10
C ALA A 250 -0.59 13.17 -25.88
N ILE A 251 -1.47 12.49 -26.62
CA ILE A 251 -1.62 11.02 -26.59
C ILE A 251 -0.31 10.35 -27.00
N ASP A 252 0.28 10.73 -28.13
CA ASP A 252 1.52 10.11 -28.63
C ASP A 252 2.67 10.26 -27.62
N ARG A 253 2.77 11.42 -26.96
CA ARG A 253 3.83 11.73 -26.01
C ARG A 253 3.66 11.07 -24.65
N GLY A 254 2.43 10.82 -24.20
CA GLY A 254 2.15 10.49 -22.80
C GLY A 254 1.54 9.10 -22.54
N ILE A 255 0.80 8.54 -23.51
CA ILE A 255 -0.07 7.40 -23.21
C ILE A 255 0.70 6.12 -22.88
N ASP A 256 1.84 5.91 -23.55
CA ASP A 256 2.68 4.74 -23.29
C ASP A 256 3.34 4.80 -21.91
N GLY A 257 3.64 6.01 -21.40
CA GLY A 257 4.10 6.21 -20.03
C GLY A 257 3.05 5.79 -19.01
N ALA A 258 1.82 6.25 -19.18
CA ALA A 258 0.69 5.90 -18.32
C ALA A 258 0.40 4.38 -18.33
N HIS A 259 0.42 3.77 -19.51
CA HIS A 259 0.18 2.34 -19.67
C HIS A 259 1.28 1.49 -19.05
N PHE A 260 2.54 1.87 -19.26
CA PHE A 260 3.65 1.15 -18.67
C PHE A 260 3.66 1.27 -17.15
N PHE A 261 3.34 2.44 -16.60
CA PHE A 261 3.20 2.62 -15.16
C PHE A 261 2.22 1.60 -14.56
N ALA A 262 1.02 1.49 -15.14
CA ALA A 262 0.02 0.53 -14.67
C ALA A 262 0.42 -0.94 -14.92
N PHE A 263 1.04 -1.24 -16.05
CA PHE A 263 1.52 -2.59 -16.36
C PHE A 263 2.58 -3.03 -15.35
N ALA A 264 3.57 -2.18 -15.08
CA ALA A 264 4.64 -2.45 -14.12
C ALA A 264 4.13 -2.54 -12.68
N LEU A 265 3.15 -1.70 -12.30
CA LEU A 265 2.43 -1.84 -11.04
C LEU A 265 1.75 -3.22 -10.95
N ALA A 266 0.99 -3.63 -11.96
CA ALA A 266 0.33 -4.93 -11.98
C ALA A 266 1.34 -6.10 -11.95
N HIS A 267 2.52 -5.93 -12.55
CA HIS A 267 3.61 -6.90 -12.50
C HIS A 267 4.09 -7.16 -11.06
N TYR A 268 4.43 -6.10 -10.31
CA TYR A 268 5.03 -6.22 -8.98
C TYR A 268 4.05 -6.42 -7.82
N TYR A 269 2.80 -6.01 -8.00
CA TYR A 269 1.74 -6.18 -6.99
C TYR A 269 0.79 -7.34 -7.30
N GLY A 270 0.90 -7.92 -8.50
CA GLY A 270 0.20 -9.14 -8.91
C GLY A 270 0.98 -10.43 -8.60
N PRO A 271 0.49 -11.57 -9.12
CA PRO A 271 1.11 -12.88 -8.94
C PRO A 271 2.27 -13.14 -9.91
N THR A 272 2.62 -12.18 -10.78
CA THR A 272 3.61 -12.37 -11.84
C THR A 272 5.01 -12.60 -11.23
N PRO A 273 5.71 -13.69 -11.57
CA PRO A 273 7.07 -13.90 -11.11
C PRO A 273 8.02 -12.87 -11.75
N HIS A 274 9.07 -12.49 -11.01
CA HIS A 274 10.14 -11.64 -11.50
C HIS A 274 11.48 -12.35 -11.26
N ASP A 275 12.32 -12.41 -12.29
CA ASP A 275 13.68 -12.96 -12.22
C ASP A 275 14.69 -11.80 -12.21
N PRO A 276 15.31 -11.50 -11.04
CA PRO A 276 16.18 -10.33 -10.88
C PRO A 276 17.32 -10.30 -11.92
N GLY A 277 17.47 -9.16 -12.57
CA GLY A 277 18.44 -8.94 -13.64
C GLY A 277 18.10 -9.60 -14.99
N ARG A 278 17.05 -10.44 -15.07
CA ARG A 278 16.69 -11.20 -16.29
C ARG A 278 15.34 -10.80 -16.87
N THR A 279 14.31 -10.63 -16.04
CA THR A 279 13.01 -10.14 -16.51
C THR A 279 13.18 -8.72 -17.06
N ASN A 280 12.62 -8.49 -18.25
CA ASN A 280 12.57 -7.19 -18.91
C ASN A 280 11.11 -6.74 -18.98
N VAL A 281 10.69 -5.94 -18.01
CA VAL A 281 9.29 -5.54 -17.82
C VAL A 281 8.82 -4.65 -18.98
N TRP A 282 9.70 -3.79 -19.50
CA TRP A 282 9.40 -2.96 -20.66
C TRP A 282 9.16 -3.78 -21.93
N GLU A 283 10.01 -4.77 -22.20
CA GLU A 283 9.83 -5.68 -23.33
C GLU A 283 8.53 -6.49 -23.20
N GLU A 284 8.25 -7.05 -22.02
CA GLU A 284 6.98 -7.75 -21.77
C GLU A 284 5.77 -6.84 -21.95
N PHE A 285 5.87 -5.57 -21.55
CA PHE A 285 4.83 -4.58 -21.81
C PHE A 285 4.62 -4.38 -23.31
N GLN A 286 5.68 -4.17 -24.10
CA GLN A 286 5.55 -3.98 -25.54
C GLN A 286 4.95 -5.20 -26.24
N GLU A 287 5.33 -6.41 -25.84
CA GLU A 287 4.78 -7.65 -26.39
C GLU A 287 3.32 -7.88 -26.02
N ARG A 288 2.90 -7.48 -24.81
CA ARG A 288 1.60 -7.89 -24.23
C ARG A 288 0.60 -6.75 -24.13
N ARG A 289 0.96 -5.51 -24.41
CA ARG A 289 0.10 -4.33 -24.22
C ARG A 289 -1.29 -4.49 -24.83
N GLU A 290 -1.40 -5.00 -26.05
CA GLU A 290 -2.71 -5.17 -26.70
C GLU A 290 -3.58 -6.21 -25.97
N SER A 291 -3.01 -7.39 -25.68
CA SER A 291 -3.73 -8.45 -24.96
C SER A 291 -4.10 -8.11 -23.52
N ARG A 292 -3.44 -7.09 -22.95
CA ARG A 292 -3.69 -6.55 -21.61
C ARG A 292 -4.59 -5.31 -21.59
N GLY A 293 -5.13 -4.89 -22.75
CA GLY A 293 -6.05 -3.75 -22.84
C GLY A 293 -5.37 -2.38 -22.88
N PHE A 294 -4.08 -2.33 -23.25
CA PHE A 294 -3.27 -1.12 -23.37
C PHE A 294 -3.02 -0.72 -24.84
N SER A 295 -3.97 -1.04 -25.73
CA SER A 295 -3.93 -0.65 -27.14
C SER A 295 -4.13 0.86 -27.30
N ARG A 296 -3.29 1.51 -28.13
CA ARG A 296 -3.44 2.93 -28.45
C ARG A 296 -4.75 3.21 -29.20
N GLU A 297 -5.19 2.30 -30.06
CA GLU A 297 -6.37 2.45 -30.91
C GLU A 297 -7.68 2.49 -30.10
N GLN A 298 -7.75 1.72 -29.00
CA GLN A 298 -8.91 1.70 -28.10
C GLN A 298 -9.13 3.03 -27.36
N ILE A 299 -8.07 3.85 -27.23
CA ILE A 299 -8.12 5.16 -26.56
C ILE A 299 -8.51 6.26 -27.53
N ILE A 300 -8.05 6.19 -28.78
CA ILE A 300 -8.39 7.16 -29.83
C ILE A 300 -9.85 7.00 -30.27
N ALA A 301 -10.38 5.77 -30.32
CA ALA A 301 -11.75 5.51 -30.79
C ALA A 301 -12.87 5.93 -29.81
N ASN A 302 -12.57 6.11 -28.52
CA ASN A 302 -13.54 6.45 -27.47
C ASN A 302 -13.46 7.92 -27.02
N ALA A 303 -13.01 8.83 -27.89
CA ALA A 303 -12.64 10.22 -27.59
C ALA A 303 -13.76 11.18 -27.12
N GLU A 304 -14.97 10.72 -26.79
CA GLU A 304 -16.06 11.62 -26.39
C GLU A 304 -16.14 11.95 -24.89
N THR A 305 -15.39 11.28 -24.03
CA THR A 305 -15.12 11.73 -22.64
C THR A 305 -13.83 11.06 -22.18
N LEU A 306 -13.03 11.74 -21.34
CA LEU A 306 -11.90 11.15 -20.62
C LEU A 306 -12.46 10.08 -19.65
N ASN A 307 -12.83 8.91 -20.17
CA ASN A 307 -13.29 7.76 -19.39
C ASN A 307 -12.08 7.22 -18.62
N VAL A 308 -12.08 7.31 -17.31
CA VAL A 308 -11.21 6.62 -16.34
C VAL A 308 -11.93 5.40 -15.75
N ASN A 309 -12.39 4.45 -16.59
CA ASN A 309 -12.59 3.09 -16.11
C ASN A 309 -11.22 2.39 -16.09
N VAL A 310 -11.06 1.30 -15.34
CA VAL A 310 -9.81 0.52 -15.20
C VAL A 310 -9.21 0.04 -16.56
N GLY A 311 -9.89 0.30 -17.69
CA GLY A 311 -9.42 0.14 -19.07
C GLY A 311 -9.04 1.42 -19.85
N SER A 312 -9.07 2.62 -19.27
CA SER A 312 -8.57 3.84 -19.93
C SER A 312 -7.74 4.67 -18.95
N LEU A 313 -6.46 4.28 -18.86
CA LEU A 313 -5.38 4.96 -18.13
C LEU A 313 -5.00 6.30 -18.76
N ARG A 314 -5.94 6.97 -19.43
CA ARG A 314 -5.69 8.23 -20.11
C ARG A 314 -5.47 9.37 -19.11
N GLY A 315 -6.23 9.41 -18.01
CA GLY A 315 -6.10 10.44 -16.98
C GLY A 315 -6.08 11.87 -17.57
N ALA A 316 -5.11 12.69 -17.17
CA ALA A 316 -4.92 14.04 -17.66
C ALA A 316 -3.99 14.11 -18.90
N VAL A 317 -4.12 13.17 -19.83
CA VAL A 317 -3.44 13.19 -21.15
C VAL A 317 -4.38 13.78 -22.21
N GLY A 318 -4.10 14.99 -22.67
CA GLY A 318 -4.95 15.71 -23.63
C GLY A 318 -4.68 17.21 -23.73
N THR A 319 -5.65 17.95 -24.27
CA THR A 319 -5.58 19.41 -24.38
C THR A 319 -5.88 20.11 -23.05
N PRO A 320 -5.45 21.37 -22.85
CA PRO A 320 -5.80 22.13 -21.64
C PRO A 320 -7.30 22.15 -21.36
N ALA A 321 -8.15 22.31 -22.39
CA ALA A 321 -9.61 22.32 -22.23
C ALA A 321 -10.15 20.99 -21.71
N GLN A 322 -9.67 19.85 -22.23
CA GLN A 322 -10.05 18.52 -21.78
C GLN A 322 -9.61 18.27 -20.32
N VAL A 323 -8.40 18.70 -19.97
CA VAL A 323 -7.86 18.55 -18.62
C VAL A 323 -8.61 19.44 -17.62
N ILE A 324 -9.01 20.66 -18.00
CA ILE A 324 -9.84 21.54 -17.17
C ILE A 324 -11.18 20.86 -16.86
N ASP A 325 -11.88 20.31 -17.86
CA ASP A 325 -13.14 19.58 -17.65
C ASP A 325 -12.97 18.43 -16.65
N LEU A 326 -11.93 17.60 -16.83
CA LEU A 326 -11.67 16.48 -15.93
C LEU A 326 -11.45 16.95 -14.48
N ILE A 327 -10.62 17.97 -14.28
CA ILE A 327 -10.31 18.49 -12.94
C ILE A 327 -11.56 19.12 -12.30
N GLN A 328 -12.40 19.82 -13.08
CA GLN A 328 -13.66 20.38 -12.58
C GLN A 328 -14.59 19.29 -12.05
N ARG A 329 -14.68 18.15 -12.73
CA ARG A 329 -15.45 16.99 -12.26
C ARG A 329 -14.92 16.46 -10.92
N TYR A 330 -13.61 16.28 -10.77
CA TYR A 330 -13.03 15.90 -9.46
C TYR A 330 -13.25 16.95 -8.36
N GLU A 331 -13.10 18.25 -8.66
CA GLU A 331 -13.34 19.31 -7.68
C GLU A 331 -14.80 19.34 -7.23
N SER A 332 -15.75 19.12 -8.16
CA SER A 332 -17.19 19.11 -7.88
C SER A 332 -17.64 18.01 -6.92
N VAL A 333 -16.88 16.91 -6.84
CA VAL A 333 -17.15 15.79 -5.94
C VAL A 333 -16.34 15.86 -4.64
N GLY A 334 -15.61 16.96 -4.41
CA GLY A 334 -14.92 17.22 -3.16
C GLY A 334 -13.54 16.59 -3.02
N VAL A 335 -12.90 16.15 -4.13
CA VAL A 335 -11.47 15.83 -4.09
C VAL A 335 -10.68 17.10 -3.78
N ASP A 336 -9.73 17.01 -2.86
CA ASP A 336 -8.99 18.18 -2.36
C ASP A 336 -7.75 18.47 -3.20
N GLN A 337 -7.14 17.40 -3.69
CA GLN A 337 -5.87 17.46 -4.40
C GLN A 337 -5.81 16.45 -5.55
N ILE A 338 -5.21 16.87 -6.66
CA ILE A 338 -4.81 15.96 -7.74
C ILE A 338 -3.29 15.98 -7.85
N SER A 339 -2.66 14.82 -7.84
CA SER A 339 -1.22 14.70 -8.10
C SER A 339 -0.98 13.98 -9.41
N PHE A 340 0.04 14.39 -10.16
CA PHE A 340 0.28 13.88 -11.50
C PHE A 340 1.57 13.07 -11.59
N VAL A 341 1.48 11.93 -12.26
CA VAL A 341 2.63 11.14 -12.70
C VAL A 341 2.95 11.53 -14.14
N LEU A 342 4.14 12.09 -14.37
CA LEU A 342 4.63 12.45 -15.71
C LEU A 342 5.90 11.71 -16.09
N GLN A 343 6.82 11.55 -15.13
CA GLN A 343 8.04 10.76 -15.28
C GLN A 343 7.71 9.27 -15.16
N SER A 344 7.03 8.76 -16.18
CA SER A 344 6.59 7.37 -16.32
C SER A 344 6.93 6.82 -17.70
N GLY A 345 7.35 5.56 -17.74
CA GLY A 345 7.73 4.84 -18.95
C GLY A 345 8.71 5.63 -19.82
N PRO A 346 8.47 5.78 -21.13
CA PRO A 346 9.41 6.40 -22.05
C PRO A 346 9.21 7.91 -22.18
N ASN A 347 8.42 8.55 -21.31
CA ASN A 347 8.11 9.97 -21.42
C ASN A 347 9.39 10.81 -21.37
N LYS A 348 9.57 11.69 -22.35
CA LYS A 348 10.78 12.50 -22.48
C LYS A 348 10.74 13.70 -21.53
N HIS A 349 11.89 14.02 -20.95
CA HIS A 349 12.06 15.17 -20.06
C HIS A 349 11.53 16.49 -20.67
N GLU A 350 11.89 16.78 -21.92
CA GLU A 350 11.46 18.00 -22.63
C GLU A 350 9.93 18.14 -22.73
N HIS A 351 9.24 17.05 -23.06
CA HIS A 351 7.77 17.03 -23.14
C HIS A 351 7.12 17.19 -21.76
N ILE A 352 7.72 16.62 -20.72
CA ILE A 352 7.24 16.79 -19.33
C ILE A 352 7.36 18.27 -18.94
N CYS A 353 8.50 18.90 -19.21
CA CYS A 353 8.73 20.32 -18.91
C CYS A 353 7.75 21.23 -19.66
N GLU A 354 7.55 21.01 -20.97
CA GLU A 354 6.55 21.72 -21.77
C GLU A 354 5.13 21.56 -21.20
N SER A 355 4.76 20.34 -20.81
CA SER A 355 3.46 20.03 -20.21
C SER A 355 3.27 20.73 -18.86
N LEU A 356 4.31 20.82 -18.03
CA LEU A 356 4.26 21.54 -16.75
C LEU A 356 4.07 23.05 -16.94
N GLU A 357 4.79 23.64 -17.90
CA GLU A 357 4.63 25.06 -18.24
C GLU A 357 3.23 25.35 -18.78
N LEU A 358 2.75 24.53 -19.73
CA LEU A 358 1.41 24.65 -20.28
C LEU A 358 0.33 24.49 -19.21
N PHE A 359 0.48 23.54 -18.29
CA PHE A 359 -0.43 23.39 -17.16
C PHE A 359 -0.48 24.67 -16.32
N GLY A 360 0.68 25.23 -15.99
CA GLY A 360 0.81 26.45 -15.20
C GLY A 360 0.15 27.67 -15.85
N THR A 361 0.26 27.81 -17.17
CA THR A 361 -0.27 28.97 -17.90
C THR A 361 -1.73 28.81 -18.33
N ALA A 362 -2.15 27.60 -18.72
CA ALA A 362 -3.46 27.38 -19.34
C ALA A 362 -4.47 26.68 -18.43
N VAL A 363 -4.04 25.84 -17.49
CA VAL A 363 -4.96 25.05 -16.65
C VAL A 363 -5.06 25.61 -15.24
N LEU A 364 -3.94 25.76 -14.54
CA LEU A 364 -3.88 26.16 -13.14
C LEU A 364 -4.70 27.43 -12.80
N PRO A 365 -4.71 28.50 -13.61
CA PRO A 365 -5.46 29.73 -13.29
C PRO A 365 -6.97 29.52 -13.12
N HIS A 366 -7.54 28.45 -13.70
CA HIS A 366 -8.97 28.13 -13.57
C HIS A 366 -9.34 27.60 -12.16
N PHE A 367 -8.35 27.25 -11.34
CA PHE A 367 -8.54 26.59 -10.05
C PHE A 367 -7.88 27.34 -8.88
N THR A 368 -7.37 28.55 -9.10
CA THR A 368 -6.76 29.38 -8.05
C THR A 368 -7.79 30.26 -7.34
N GLU A 369 -8.76 30.81 -8.06
CA GLU A 369 -9.78 31.69 -7.50
C GLU A 369 -10.69 30.96 -6.48
N GLY A 370 -10.86 31.59 -5.31
CA GLY A 370 -11.66 31.06 -4.20
C GLY A 370 -11.12 29.78 -3.55
N ARG A 371 -9.93 29.29 -3.93
CA ARG A 371 -9.35 28.05 -3.39
C ARG A 371 -9.19 28.11 -1.87
N GLU A 372 -8.54 29.18 -1.38
CA GLU A 372 -8.29 29.40 0.05
C GLU A 372 -9.60 29.53 0.85
N GLU A 373 -10.62 30.18 0.27
CA GLU A 373 -11.94 30.31 0.89
C GLU A 373 -12.65 28.96 1.02
N ARG A 374 -12.57 28.10 0.00
CA ARG A 374 -13.12 26.73 0.04
C ARG A 374 -12.41 25.89 1.10
N GLU A 375 -11.09 25.98 1.20
CA GLU A 375 -10.30 25.27 2.20
C GLU A 375 -10.61 25.75 3.62
N ALA A 376 -10.73 27.07 3.83
CA ALA A 376 -11.12 27.66 5.11
C ALA A 376 -12.53 27.24 5.53
N ALA A 377 -13.51 27.29 4.61
CA ALA A 377 -14.87 26.86 4.87
C ALA A 377 -14.96 25.36 5.21
N LYS A 378 -14.15 24.53 4.53
CA LYS A 378 -14.03 23.10 4.86
C LYS A 378 -13.46 22.92 6.27
N ALA A 379 -12.38 23.63 6.61
CA ALA A 379 -11.75 23.54 7.93
C ALA A 379 -12.72 23.96 9.05
N GLU A 380 -13.45 25.06 8.87
CA GLU A 380 -14.47 25.53 9.82
C GLU A 380 -15.59 24.49 10.00
N ARG A 381 -16.10 23.94 8.90
CA ARG A 381 -17.15 22.90 8.93
C ARG A 381 -16.69 21.63 9.66
N LEU A 382 -15.43 21.24 9.53
CA LEU A 382 -14.88 20.03 10.14
C LEU A 382 -14.34 20.24 11.55
N ALA A 383 -14.15 21.48 12.01
CA ALA A 383 -13.51 21.77 13.29
C ALA A 383 -14.15 21.02 14.49
N PRO A 384 -15.49 20.99 14.67
CA PRO A 384 -16.09 20.26 15.79
C PRO A 384 -15.82 18.74 15.74
N ALA A 385 -15.84 18.17 14.55
CA ALA A 385 -15.54 16.75 14.33
C ALA A 385 -14.06 16.43 14.62
N VAL A 386 -13.16 17.29 14.15
CA VAL A 386 -11.72 17.16 14.38
C VAL A 386 -11.39 17.26 15.88
N GLU A 387 -11.99 18.22 16.59
CA GLU A 387 -11.84 18.34 18.04
C GLU A 387 -12.33 17.08 18.77
N ALA A 388 -13.50 16.58 18.41
CA ALA A 388 -14.05 15.35 18.99
C ALA A 388 -13.18 14.11 18.69
N ALA A 389 -12.60 14.02 17.50
CA ALA A 389 -11.67 12.95 17.12
C ALA A 389 -10.38 13.03 17.94
N LEU A 390 -9.76 14.21 18.05
CA LEU A 390 -8.55 14.41 18.84
C LEU A 390 -8.76 14.12 20.33
N ALA A 391 -9.96 14.39 20.86
CA ALA A 391 -10.31 14.06 22.24
C ALA A 391 -10.33 12.53 22.52
N ARG A 392 -10.49 11.69 21.50
CA ARG A 392 -10.45 10.22 21.62
C ARG A 392 -9.02 9.65 21.57
N ARG A 393 -8.03 10.45 21.15
CA ARG A 393 -6.64 10.02 21.10
C ARG A 393 -5.99 10.09 22.48
N ASP A 394 -5.22 9.06 22.81
CA ASP A 394 -4.38 9.06 24.01
C ASP A 394 -3.35 10.21 24.00
N PRO A 395 -3.21 10.96 25.10
CA PRO A 395 -2.29 12.10 25.15
C PRO A 395 -0.82 11.66 25.02
N ALA A 396 0.05 12.64 24.77
CA ALA A 396 1.50 12.46 24.82
C ALA A 396 1.91 11.94 26.21
N ARG A 397 2.79 10.93 26.25
CA ARG A 397 3.22 10.29 27.50
C ARG A 397 4.39 11.06 28.11
N LYS A 398 4.57 10.87 29.42
CA LYS A 398 5.75 11.35 30.15
C LYS A 398 6.71 10.19 30.36
N ALA A 399 7.99 10.43 30.14
CA ALA A 399 9.01 9.46 30.49
C ALA A 399 9.03 9.18 32.01
N PRO A 400 9.46 7.97 32.44
CA PRO A 400 9.61 7.65 33.84
C PRO A 400 10.52 8.64 34.56
N SER A 401 10.09 9.09 35.75
CA SER A 401 10.89 9.98 36.60
C SER A 401 12.22 9.31 36.96
N GLY A 402 13.32 10.06 36.81
CA GLY A 402 14.66 9.58 37.14
C GLY A 402 15.26 8.58 36.15
N TYR A 403 14.65 8.34 34.99
CA TYR A 403 15.28 7.53 33.94
C TYR A 403 16.64 8.13 33.54
N ARG A 404 17.68 7.29 33.50
CA ARG A 404 19.03 7.66 33.09
C ARG A 404 19.52 6.68 32.03
N ILE A 405 20.21 7.21 31.03
CA ILE A 405 20.97 6.39 30.09
C ILE A 405 22.26 6.00 30.82
N ASP A 406 22.42 4.70 31.04
CA ASP A 406 23.53 4.09 31.76
C ASP A 406 24.23 3.11 30.81
N GLU A 407 25.54 3.27 30.61
CA GLU A 407 26.29 2.55 29.58
C GLU A 407 26.21 1.03 29.77
N ASP A 408 26.43 0.55 30.99
CA ASP A 408 26.36 -0.89 31.32
C ASP A 408 24.95 -1.44 31.07
N ALA A 409 23.90 -0.71 31.46
CA ALA A 409 22.52 -1.10 31.21
C ALA A 409 22.17 -1.11 29.71
N GLU A 410 22.66 -0.15 28.93
CA GLU A 410 22.46 -0.10 27.48
C GLU A 410 23.18 -1.27 26.77
N VAL A 411 24.43 -1.56 27.14
CA VAL A 411 25.20 -2.71 26.60
C VAL A 411 24.52 -4.03 26.96
N ALA A 412 24.05 -4.18 28.20
CA ALA A 412 23.29 -5.34 28.64
C ALA A 412 21.95 -5.49 27.88
N ARG A 413 21.28 -4.39 27.54
CA ARG A 413 20.04 -4.41 26.76
C ARG A 413 20.30 -4.81 25.31
N ALA A 414 21.33 -4.24 24.67
CA ALA A 414 21.70 -4.52 23.29
C ALA A 414 22.17 -5.98 23.09
N SER A 415 22.81 -6.57 24.08
CA SER A 415 23.21 -7.99 24.02
C SER A 415 22.02 -8.95 24.17
N ARG A 416 20.96 -8.56 24.89
CA ARG A 416 19.72 -9.35 25.03
C ARG A 416 18.82 -9.31 23.80
N SER A 417 18.80 -8.19 23.07
CA SER A 417 17.98 -8.03 21.86
C SER A 417 18.46 -8.87 20.66
N ARG A 418 19.69 -9.41 20.72
CA ARG A 418 20.24 -10.32 19.70
C ARG A 418 19.64 -11.74 19.72
N ARG A 419 18.75 -12.08 20.67
CA ARG A 419 17.93 -13.29 20.55
C ARG A 419 16.72 -12.97 19.67
N PRO A 420 16.56 -13.61 18.51
CA PRO A 420 15.45 -13.30 17.62
C PRO A 420 14.13 -13.47 18.38
N LEU A 421 13.33 -12.40 18.39
CA LEU A 421 11.96 -12.38 18.88
C LEU A 421 11.15 -13.42 18.08
N GLY A 422 11.09 -14.69 18.50
CA GLY A 422 10.05 -15.69 18.16
C GLY A 422 9.76 -16.03 16.67
N VAL A 423 10.28 -15.29 15.69
CA VAL A 423 9.93 -15.42 14.27
C VAL A 423 10.62 -16.63 13.63
N GLU A 424 11.87 -16.92 14.00
CA GLU A 424 12.61 -18.07 13.42
C GLU A 424 11.98 -19.42 13.76
N VAL A 425 11.47 -19.59 14.99
CA VAL A 425 10.90 -20.88 15.44
C VAL A 425 9.59 -21.18 14.72
N ARG A 426 8.77 -20.15 14.42
CA ARG A 426 7.51 -20.30 13.67
C ARG A 426 7.74 -20.36 12.15
N ALA A 427 8.67 -19.59 11.60
CA ALA A 427 8.97 -19.57 10.17
C ALA A 427 9.68 -20.86 9.70
N ALA A 428 10.59 -21.42 10.50
CA ALA A 428 11.23 -22.71 10.21
C ALA A 428 10.21 -23.86 10.24
N GLY A 429 9.23 -23.80 11.16
CA GLY A 429 8.10 -24.74 11.21
C GLY A 429 7.24 -24.69 9.95
N ARG A 430 6.88 -23.48 9.48
CA ARG A 430 6.04 -23.29 8.28
C ARG A 430 6.76 -23.62 6.96
N ARG A 431 8.04 -23.31 6.81
CA ARG A 431 8.84 -23.73 5.63
C ARG A 431 8.97 -25.25 5.56
N ARG A 432 9.23 -25.91 6.69
CA ARG A 432 9.24 -27.38 6.77
C ARG A 432 7.87 -28.00 6.45
N PHE A 433 6.79 -27.35 6.87
CA PHE A 433 5.42 -27.79 6.58
C PHE A 433 5.10 -27.74 5.08
N ARG A 434 5.30 -26.59 4.42
CA ARG A 434 5.08 -26.44 2.97
C ARG A 434 6.00 -27.34 2.14
N GLN A 435 7.28 -27.44 2.49
CA GLN A 435 8.21 -28.37 1.84
C GLN A 435 7.77 -29.84 2.01
N GLY A 436 7.14 -30.17 3.13
CA GLY A 436 6.54 -31.48 3.37
C GLY A 436 5.42 -31.83 2.39
N PHE A 437 4.50 -30.89 2.12
CA PHE A 437 3.42 -31.09 1.15
C PHE A 437 3.92 -31.07 -0.29
N TYR A 438 4.83 -30.15 -0.62
CA TYR A 438 5.51 -30.16 -1.92
C TYR A 438 6.17 -31.52 -2.18
N ASN A 439 6.93 -32.04 -1.21
CA ASN A 439 7.55 -33.36 -1.31
C ASN A 439 6.55 -34.52 -1.31
N LEU A 440 5.29 -34.32 -0.94
CA LEU A 440 4.20 -35.32 -0.95
C LEU A 440 3.50 -35.38 -2.31
N VAL A 441 3.43 -34.25 -3.01
CA VAL A 441 2.63 -34.06 -4.23
C VAL A 441 3.49 -34.01 -5.51
N HIS A 442 4.63 -33.31 -5.46
CA HIS A 442 5.44 -33.04 -6.64
C HIS A 442 5.93 -34.34 -7.34
N GLY A 443 5.68 -34.43 -8.65
CA GLY A 443 6.06 -35.57 -9.49
C GLY A 443 5.28 -36.86 -9.26
N ARG A 444 4.08 -36.80 -8.65
CA ARG A 444 3.26 -37.99 -8.33
C ARG A 444 1.87 -37.97 -8.93
N THR A 445 1.35 -39.17 -9.19
CA THR A 445 -0.03 -39.38 -9.65
C THR A 445 -1.02 -39.29 -8.47
N ASP A 446 -2.30 -39.04 -8.77
CA ASP A 446 -3.38 -38.94 -7.77
C ASP A 446 -3.43 -40.18 -6.86
N GLU A 447 -3.34 -41.37 -7.45
CA GLU A 447 -3.36 -42.64 -6.72
C GLU A 447 -2.19 -42.77 -5.72
N GLN A 448 -1.01 -42.27 -6.09
CA GLN A 448 0.17 -42.26 -5.21
C GLN A 448 0.00 -41.28 -4.05
N ILE A 449 -0.62 -40.13 -4.31
CA ILE A 449 -0.93 -39.10 -3.31
C ILE A 449 -1.96 -39.65 -2.32
N GLU A 450 -3.07 -40.22 -2.81
CA GLU A 450 -4.13 -40.80 -1.97
C GLU A 450 -3.64 -41.94 -1.09
N ARG A 451 -2.76 -42.80 -1.60
CA ARG A 451 -2.17 -43.89 -0.80
C ARG A 451 -1.30 -43.37 0.35
N ARG A 452 -0.60 -42.25 0.14
CA ARG A 452 0.26 -41.64 1.17
C ARG A 452 -0.52 -40.77 2.15
N PHE A 453 -1.59 -40.14 1.70
CA PHE A 453 -2.50 -39.36 2.53
C PHE A 453 -3.72 -40.18 2.96
N GLY A 454 -3.47 -41.40 3.43
CA GLY A 454 -4.49 -42.30 3.95
C GLY A 454 -5.02 -41.91 5.34
N PRO A 455 -5.91 -42.72 5.94
CA PRO A 455 -6.65 -42.36 7.16
C PRO A 455 -5.79 -41.92 8.35
N SER A 456 -4.63 -42.55 8.56
CA SER A 456 -3.70 -42.18 9.64
C SER A 456 -3.02 -40.83 9.41
N ALA A 457 -2.66 -40.54 8.16
CA ALA A 457 -2.04 -39.26 7.78
C ALA A 457 -3.07 -38.12 7.84
N GLN A 458 -4.30 -38.36 7.38
CA GLN A 458 -5.41 -37.41 7.49
C GLN A 458 -5.73 -37.10 8.95
N ARG A 459 -5.77 -38.11 9.83
CA ARG A 459 -6.03 -37.90 11.26
C ARG A 459 -4.97 -36.99 11.89
N LEU A 460 -3.70 -37.19 11.56
CA LEU A 460 -2.62 -36.35 12.05
C LEU A 460 -2.71 -34.93 11.48
N PHE A 461 -3.06 -34.81 10.20
CA PHE A 461 -3.25 -33.53 9.52
C PHE A 461 -4.37 -32.69 10.13
N PHE A 462 -5.60 -33.22 10.20
CA PHE A 462 -6.74 -32.48 10.74
C PHE A 462 -6.61 -32.20 12.24
N ALA A 463 -5.99 -33.10 13.01
CA ALA A 463 -5.63 -32.82 14.39
C ALA A 463 -4.58 -31.69 14.52
N GLY A 464 -3.63 -31.63 13.58
CA GLY A 464 -2.68 -30.53 13.46
C GLY A 464 -3.36 -29.21 13.08
N MET A 465 -4.29 -29.26 12.12
CA MET A 465 -5.08 -28.11 11.67
C MET A 465 -5.91 -27.53 12.82
N ALA A 466 -6.61 -28.38 13.57
CA ALA A 466 -7.36 -27.94 14.75
C ALA A 466 -6.47 -27.31 15.85
N ARG A 467 -5.23 -27.79 16.02
CA ARG A 467 -4.26 -27.20 16.96
C ARG A 467 -3.66 -25.89 16.47
N ALA A 468 -3.61 -25.69 15.15
CA ALA A 468 -3.10 -24.48 14.51
C ALA A 468 -4.16 -23.38 14.42
N PHE A 469 -5.37 -23.61 14.95
CA PHE A 469 -6.45 -22.65 14.95
C PHE A 469 -6.05 -21.33 15.64
N ASP A 470 -6.27 -20.22 14.93
CA ASP A 470 -6.10 -18.86 15.44
C ASP A 470 -7.49 -18.23 15.71
N PRO A 471 -7.90 -18.09 16.99
CA PRO A 471 -9.18 -17.49 17.35
C PRO A 471 -9.33 -16.04 16.86
N SER A 472 -8.23 -15.29 16.72
CA SER A 472 -8.28 -13.90 16.27
C SER A 472 -8.61 -13.77 14.78
N ALA A 473 -8.23 -14.77 13.99
CA ALA A 473 -8.56 -14.87 12.56
C ALA A 473 -9.97 -15.43 12.31
N ALA A 474 -10.66 -15.92 13.35
CA ALA A 474 -12.01 -16.46 13.20
C ALA A 474 -13.08 -15.36 13.08
N GLY A 475 -12.78 -14.10 13.43
CA GLY A 475 -13.72 -13.00 13.32
C GLY A 475 -15.02 -13.21 14.11
N GLY A 476 -14.94 -13.95 15.22
CA GLY A 476 -16.11 -14.32 16.04
C GLY A 476 -16.91 -15.54 15.54
N PHE A 477 -16.48 -16.20 14.45
CA PHE A 477 -17.16 -17.37 13.92
C PHE A 477 -17.06 -18.57 14.87
N THR A 478 -18.21 -19.19 15.14
CA THR A 478 -18.34 -20.50 15.80
C THR A 478 -19.30 -21.36 14.98
N GLY A 479 -18.93 -22.60 14.67
CA GLY A 479 -19.70 -23.47 13.79
C GLY A 479 -18.93 -24.70 13.35
N GLU A 480 -19.50 -25.46 12.42
CA GLU A 480 -18.88 -26.68 11.88
C GLU A 480 -18.41 -26.45 10.44
N LEU A 481 -17.18 -26.86 10.15
CA LEU A 481 -16.59 -26.84 8.81
C LEU A 481 -16.35 -28.27 8.36
N GLU A 482 -16.87 -28.64 7.20
CA GLU A 482 -16.78 -30.00 6.68
C GLU A 482 -15.84 -30.08 5.47
N PHE A 483 -15.03 -31.14 5.42
CA PHE A 483 -14.10 -31.46 4.35
C PHE A 483 -14.44 -32.85 3.81
N GLN A 484 -15.10 -32.90 2.67
CA GLN A 484 -15.40 -34.14 1.93
C GLN A 484 -14.28 -34.40 0.92
N LEU A 485 -13.43 -35.37 1.25
CA LEU A 485 -12.35 -35.87 0.40
C LEU A 485 -12.78 -37.16 -0.30
N THR A 486 -12.04 -37.59 -1.34
CA THR A 486 -12.40 -38.74 -2.22
C THR A 486 -12.97 -39.96 -1.49
N ARG A 487 -12.48 -40.30 -0.29
CA ARG A 487 -12.87 -41.51 0.46
C ARG A 487 -13.26 -41.24 1.92
N THR A 488 -13.20 -40.00 2.38
CA THR A 488 -13.30 -39.67 3.80
C THR A 488 -13.90 -38.29 3.98
N THR A 489 -14.69 -38.13 5.03
CA THR A 489 -15.20 -36.84 5.47
C THR A 489 -14.60 -36.49 6.82
N TRP A 490 -14.22 -35.23 6.99
CA TRP A 490 -13.72 -34.67 8.24
C TRP A 490 -14.49 -33.43 8.63
N THR A 491 -14.77 -33.30 9.92
CA THR A 491 -15.44 -32.13 10.48
C THR A 491 -14.50 -31.42 11.46
N LEU A 492 -14.45 -30.11 11.33
CA LEU A 492 -13.82 -29.19 12.26
C LEU A 492 -14.90 -28.41 13.01
N VAL A 493 -14.96 -28.60 14.32
CA VAL A 493 -15.85 -27.85 15.20
C VAL A 493 -15.08 -26.65 15.75
N ILE A 494 -15.55 -25.45 15.41
CA ILE A 494 -14.96 -24.16 15.79
C ILE A 494 -15.74 -23.59 16.97
N GLY A 495 -15.08 -23.50 18.12
CA GLY A 495 -15.59 -22.76 19.28
C GLY A 495 -14.79 -21.48 19.51
N GLU A 496 -15.26 -20.66 20.45
CA GLU A 496 -14.74 -19.30 20.70
C GLU A 496 -13.21 -19.19 20.82
N ASN A 497 -12.55 -20.18 21.42
CA ASN A 497 -11.10 -20.15 21.68
C ASN A 497 -10.35 -21.40 21.17
N ARG A 498 -11.03 -22.36 20.55
CA ARG A 498 -10.41 -23.63 20.14
C ARG A 498 -11.19 -24.32 19.03
N ALA A 499 -10.46 -25.05 18.19
CA ALA A 499 -11.04 -25.97 17.21
C ALA A 499 -10.82 -27.44 17.61
N ARG A 500 -11.70 -28.33 17.15
CA ARG A 500 -11.54 -29.79 17.27
C ARG A 500 -11.85 -30.45 15.94
N ALA A 501 -11.03 -31.42 15.54
CA ALA A 501 -11.29 -32.23 14.35
C ALA A 501 -11.75 -33.63 14.72
N HIS A 502 -12.73 -34.16 13.98
CA HIS A 502 -13.11 -35.57 14.04
C HIS A 502 -13.46 -36.10 12.66
N PRO A 503 -13.29 -37.41 12.40
CA PRO A 503 -13.77 -38.02 11.18
C PRO A 503 -15.31 -38.09 11.19
N GLY A 504 -15.90 -38.09 10.00
CA GLY A 504 -17.35 -38.13 9.78
C GLY A 504 -17.92 -36.77 9.37
N PRO A 505 -19.15 -36.78 8.81
CA PRO A 505 -19.84 -35.58 8.38
C PRO A 505 -20.33 -34.74 9.56
N ALA A 506 -20.48 -33.45 9.30
CA ALA A 506 -21.12 -32.49 10.16
C ALA A 506 -22.64 -32.67 10.08
N SER A 507 -23.34 -32.33 11.16
CA SER A 507 -24.81 -32.41 11.16
C SER A 507 -25.45 -31.22 10.42
N ASP A 508 -24.80 -30.06 10.51
CA ASP A 508 -25.20 -28.82 9.84
C ASP A 508 -23.93 -27.96 9.59
N PRO A 509 -23.15 -28.25 8.52
CA PRO A 509 -21.92 -27.52 8.26
C PRO A 509 -22.22 -26.10 7.80
N SER A 510 -21.61 -25.12 8.46
CA SER A 510 -21.64 -23.72 8.01
C SER A 510 -20.93 -23.55 6.67
N LEU A 511 -19.92 -24.39 6.40
CA LEU A 511 -19.27 -24.52 5.09
C LEU A 511 -18.79 -25.96 4.88
N ALA A 512 -19.07 -26.53 3.71
CA ALA A 512 -18.56 -27.82 3.27
C ALA A 512 -17.71 -27.67 2.01
N LEU A 513 -16.48 -28.21 2.06
CA LEU A 513 -15.52 -28.27 0.97
C LEU A 513 -15.50 -29.68 0.39
N ILE A 514 -15.88 -29.83 -0.88
CA ILE A 514 -15.95 -31.12 -1.57
C ILE A 514 -14.89 -31.11 -2.67
N VAL A 515 -13.88 -31.96 -2.54
CA VAL A 515 -12.71 -31.95 -3.43
C VAL A 515 -12.00 -33.30 -3.44
N LYS A 516 -11.37 -33.66 -4.56
CA LYS A 516 -10.49 -34.83 -4.61
C LYS A 516 -9.32 -34.64 -3.63
N THR A 517 -8.94 -35.72 -2.96
CA THR A 517 -7.86 -35.71 -1.96
C THR A 517 -6.54 -35.20 -2.55
N ALA A 518 -6.25 -35.56 -3.80
CA ALA A 518 -5.03 -35.12 -4.49
C ALA A 518 -5.02 -33.60 -4.74
N ASP A 519 -6.16 -33.04 -5.19
CA ASP A 519 -6.28 -31.62 -5.50
C ASP A 519 -6.32 -30.77 -4.24
N PHE A 520 -6.93 -31.26 -3.16
CA PHE A 520 -6.82 -30.66 -1.83
C PHE A 520 -5.35 -30.48 -1.39
N LEU A 521 -4.52 -31.50 -1.59
CA LEU A 521 -3.10 -31.43 -1.24
C LEU A 521 -2.28 -30.56 -2.20
N ARG A 522 -2.64 -30.50 -3.49
CA ARG A 522 -2.02 -29.59 -4.47
C ARG A 522 -2.30 -28.13 -4.14
N ILE A 523 -3.53 -27.80 -3.72
CA ILE A 523 -3.88 -26.46 -3.23
C ILE A 523 -2.97 -26.09 -2.04
N LEU A 524 -2.80 -26.99 -1.06
CA LEU A 524 -1.94 -26.74 0.11
C LEU A 524 -0.45 -26.64 -0.23
N ALA A 525 0.02 -27.37 -1.25
CA ALA A 525 1.37 -27.29 -1.76
C ALA A 525 1.64 -26.01 -2.57
N GLY A 526 0.59 -25.36 -3.10
CA GLY A 526 0.68 -24.24 -4.04
C GLY A 526 0.80 -24.65 -5.51
N ASP A 527 0.58 -25.93 -5.82
CA ASP A 527 0.68 -26.50 -7.18
C ASP A 527 -0.66 -26.45 -7.95
N ALA A 528 -1.77 -26.09 -7.30
CA ALA A 528 -3.07 -25.92 -7.93
C ALA A 528 -3.77 -24.65 -7.43
N ASN A 529 -4.46 -23.95 -8.34
CA ASN A 529 -5.24 -22.77 -8.02
C ASN A 529 -6.69 -23.17 -7.67
N PRO A 530 -7.17 -22.87 -6.44
CA PRO A 530 -8.53 -23.23 -6.02
C PRO A 530 -9.62 -22.55 -6.85
N ALA A 531 -9.40 -21.35 -7.40
CA ALA A 531 -10.39 -20.69 -8.26
C ALA A 531 -10.58 -21.43 -9.60
N THR A 532 -9.49 -21.97 -10.17
CA THR A 532 -9.56 -22.78 -11.39
C THR A 532 -10.32 -24.08 -11.15
N LEU A 533 -10.02 -24.78 -10.06
CA LEU A 533 -10.73 -26.02 -9.71
C LEU A 533 -12.23 -25.80 -9.44
N LEU A 534 -12.60 -24.65 -8.88
CA LEU A 534 -14.00 -24.28 -8.67
C LEU A 534 -14.73 -24.02 -10.01
N MET A 535 -14.07 -23.37 -10.97
CA MET A 535 -14.62 -23.14 -12.32
C MET A 535 -14.78 -24.43 -13.12
N ASP A 536 -13.82 -25.35 -12.98
CA ASP A 536 -13.82 -26.65 -13.68
C ASP A 536 -14.75 -27.68 -13.02
N GLY A 537 -15.31 -27.37 -11.84
CA GLY A 537 -16.20 -28.25 -11.08
C GLY A 537 -15.49 -29.35 -10.30
N ASP A 538 -14.16 -29.31 -10.21
CA ASP A 538 -13.32 -30.25 -9.45
C ASP A 538 -13.21 -29.87 -7.95
N LEU A 539 -13.61 -28.66 -7.60
CA LEU A 539 -13.82 -28.18 -6.23
C LEU A 539 -15.26 -27.66 -6.11
N GLU A 540 -16.02 -28.16 -5.14
CA GLU A 540 -17.36 -27.66 -4.82
C GLU A 540 -17.39 -27.11 -3.39
N LEU A 541 -18.06 -25.98 -3.22
CA LEU A 541 -18.30 -25.32 -1.94
C LEU A 541 -19.81 -25.27 -1.67
N ARG A 542 -20.24 -25.66 -0.47
CA ARG A 542 -21.64 -25.55 -0.01
C ARG A 542 -21.72 -24.83 1.32
N GLY A 543 -22.74 -23.98 1.51
CA GLY A 543 -22.93 -23.20 2.74
C GLY A 543 -22.52 -21.74 2.56
N ASP A 544 -21.95 -21.15 3.60
CA ASP A 544 -21.52 -19.75 3.63
C ASP A 544 -20.16 -19.57 2.92
N PHE A 545 -20.21 -19.01 1.72
CA PHE A 545 -19.03 -18.79 0.88
C PHE A 545 -18.08 -17.71 1.45
N ASP A 546 -18.55 -16.82 2.32
CA ASP A 546 -17.70 -15.79 2.96
C ASP A 546 -16.70 -16.39 3.95
N LEU A 547 -16.92 -17.65 4.37
CA LEU A 547 -16.00 -18.40 5.22
C LEU A 547 -14.83 -19.02 4.44
N ALA A 548 -14.98 -19.27 3.13
CA ALA A 548 -13.96 -19.97 2.34
C ALA A 548 -12.60 -19.22 2.28
N PRO A 549 -12.56 -17.89 2.07
CA PRO A 549 -11.34 -17.08 2.24
C PRO A 549 -10.68 -17.20 3.62
N ARG A 550 -11.51 -17.26 4.66
CA ARG A 550 -11.09 -17.21 6.06
C ARG A 550 -10.55 -18.54 6.57
N LEU A 551 -10.87 -19.66 5.90
CA LEU A 551 -10.32 -20.98 6.24
C LEU A 551 -8.80 -20.96 6.30
N SER A 552 -8.16 -20.29 5.33
CA SER A 552 -6.71 -20.19 5.30
C SER A 552 -6.16 -19.35 6.45
N GLU A 553 -6.86 -18.27 6.80
CA GLU A 553 -6.49 -17.37 7.90
C GLU A 553 -6.66 -18.05 9.27
N MET A 554 -7.78 -18.76 9.48
CA MET A 554 -8.10 -19.49 10.71
C MET A 554 -7.09 -20.61 11.03
N PHE A 555 -6.47 -21.22 10.02
CA PHE A 555 -5.59 -22.39 10.20
C PHE A 555 -4.15 -22.17 9.70
N GLY A 556 -3.78 -20.93 9.39
CA GLY A 556 -2.41 -20.54 9.06
C GLY A 556 -1.90 -20.96 7.68
N GLY A 557 -2.81 -21.17 6.71
CA GLY A 557 -2.50 -21.39 5.30
C GLY A 557 -2.18 -20.08 4.54
N PRO A 558 -1.77 -20.16 3.25
CA PRO A 558 -1.63 -18.99 2.39
C PRO A 558 -3.01 -18.38 2.10
N SER A 559 -3.24 -17.12 2.48
CA SER A 559 -4.46 -16.40 2.08
C SER A 559 -4.47 -16.23 0.55
N PRO A 560 -5.63 -16.38 -0.12
CA PRO A 560 -5.77 -15.99 -1.52
C PRO A 560 -5.74 -14.46 -1.74
N TYR A 561 -5.59 -13.66 -0.66
CA TYR A 561 -5.56 -12.19 -0.68
C TYR A 561 -4.25 -11.61 -0.13
#